data_AF-A0A117T1H7-F1
#
_entry.id   AF-A0A117T1H7-F1
#
_cell.length_a   1.000
_cell.length_b   1.000
_cell.length_c   1.000
_cell.angle_alpha   90.00
_cell.angle_beta   90.00
_cell.angle_gamma   90.00
#
_symmetry.space_group_name_H-M   'P 1'
#
loop_
_entity.id
_entity.type
_entity.pdbx_description
1 polymer ?
#
loop_
_entity_poly.entity_id
_entity_poly.type
_entity_poly.pdbx_seq_one_letter_code
_entity_poly.pdbx_strand_id
1 'polypeptide(L)'
;MGGWPKPEPDDYSALVPSAKGMILMRGHSDKGRRWHQEIDLELAVTLVREHAAVVVNRRTIRRLYSNKDFRKLILTRDNYTCHFCGLYGDTIDHLLPRAKGGHTTPDNCVCACNLCNQTKADMDVEEFMRR
;
A
#
# COMPACT_ATOMS: atom_id res chain seq x y z
N MET A 1 30.15 -22.67 5.49
CA MET A 1 29.23 -22.25 4.40
C MET A 1 28.58 -20.94 4.82
N GLY A 2 29.10 -19.81 4.37
CA GLY A 2 28.62 -18.48 4.76
C GLY A 2 27.26 -18.20 4.12
N GLY A 3 26.21 -18.15 4.94
CA GLY A 3 24.90 -17.69 4.49
C GLY A 3 24.97 -16.21 4.13
N TRP A 4 24.40 -15.85 2.99
CA TRP A 4 24.22 -14.45 2.63
C TRP A 4 23.45 -13.73 3.74
N PRO A 5 23.85 -12.52 4.16
CA PRO A 5 23.12 -11.76 5.16
C PRO A 5 21.67 -11.56 4.69
N LYS A 6 20.72 -11.64 5.63
CA LYS A 6 19.32 -11.32 5.33
C LYS A 6 19.25 -9.84 4.92
N PRO A 7 18.49 -9.50 3.87
CA PRO A 7 18.29 -8.10 3.51
C PRO A 7 17.54 -7.37 4.63
N GLU A 8 17.81 -6.07 4.77
CA GLU A 8 17.05 -5.21 5.66
C GLU A 8 15.57 -5.15 5.20
N PRO A 9 14.60 -5.03 6.13
CA PRO A 9 13.17 -5.12 5.79
C PRO A 9 12.68 -4.08 4.79
N ASP A 10 13.33 -2.93 4.70
CA ASP A 10 13.03 -1.79 3.82
C ASP A 10 13.94 -1.72 2.60
N ASP A 11 14.96 -2.57 2.51
CA ASP A 11 15.90 -2.60 1.38
C ASP A 11 15.29 -3.27 0.14
N TYR A 12 14.42 -2.52 -0.54
CA TYR A 12 13.83 -2.93 -1.81
C TYR A 12 14.88 -3.15 -2.92
N SER A 13 16.10 -2.62 -2.79
CA SER A 13 17.17 -2.82 -3.77
C SER A 13 17.73 -4.26 -3.76
N ALA A 14 17.51 -4.99 -2.66
CA ALA A 14 17.87 -6.40 -2.54
C ALA A 14 16.95 -7.35 -3.33
N LEU A 15 15.82 -6.88 -3.86
CA LEU A 15 14.87 -7.70 -4.61
C LEU A 15 15.45 -8.11 -5.97
N VAL A 16 15.36 -9.41 -6.23
CA VAL A 16 15.78 -10.04 -7.48
C VAL A 16 14.60 -10.83 -8.04
N PRO A 17 14.03 -10.42 -9.18
CA PRO A 17 12.89 -11.11 -9.76
C PRO A 17 13.27 -12.52 -10.22
N SER A 18 12.24 -13.35 -10.43
CA SER A 18 12.37 -14.62 -11.14
C SER A 18 12.76 -14.38 -12.61
N ALA A 19 13.06 -15.45 -13.35
CA ALA A 19 13.29 -15.38 -14.79
C ALA A 19 12.11 -14.78 -15.58
N LYS A 20 10.90 -14.77 -14.99
CA LYS A 20 9.69 -14.17 -15.56
C LYS A 20 9.45 -12.72 -15.12
N GLY A 21 10.37 -12.11 -14.36
CA GLY A 21 10.20 -10.74 -13.84
C GLY A 21 9.38 -10.64 -12.54
N MET A 22 9.06 -11.77 -11.88
CA MET A 22 8.10 -11.80 -10.77
C MET A 22 8.76 -11.90 -9.38
N ILE A 23 8.12 -11.30 -8.38
CA ILE A 23 8.41 -11.38 -6.94
C ILE A 23 7.23 -12.07 -6.23
N LEU A 24 7.52 -12.93 -5.25
CA LEU A 24 6.49 -13.53 -4.42
C LEU A 24 6.07 -12.56 -3.32
N MET A 25 4.80 -12.20 -3.26
CA MET A 25 4.22 -11.49 -2.13
C MET A 25 3.41 -12.47 -1.27
N ARG A 26 3.53 -12.34 0.06
CA ARG A 26 2.71 -13.08 1.02
C ARG A 26 2.06 -12.17 2.04
N GLY A 27 0.97 -12.62 2.65
CA GLY A 27 0.31 -11.88 3.72
C GLY A 27 -0.73 -12.70 4.46
N HIS A 28 -1.56 -12.00 5.22
CA HIS A 28 -2.72 -12.57 5.91
C HIS A 28 -3.99 -11.82 5.53
N SER A 29 -5.11 -12.51 5.47
CA SER A 29 -6.44 -11.89 5.32
C SER A 29 -6.94 -11.36 6.67
N ASP A 30 -8.06 -10.64 6.65
CA ASP A 30 -8.71 -10.15 7.87
C ASP A 30 -9.12 -11.28 8.84
N LYS A 31 -9.26 -12.52 8.33
CA LYS A 31 -9.52 -13.73 9.12
C LYS A 31 -8.24 -14.46 9.55
N GLY A 32 -7.08 -13.85 9.36
CA GLY A 32 -5.76 -14.43 9.67
C GLY A 32 -5.30 -15.53 8.70
N ARG A 33 -6.02 -15.78 7.60
CA ARG A 33 -5.63 -16.82 6.64
C ARG A 33 -4.43 -16.36 5.82
N ARG A 34 -3.40 -17.19 5.73
CA ARG A 34 -2.22 -16.94 4.90
C ARG A 34 -2.58 -16.99 3.42
N TRP A 35 -1.96 -16.13 2.63
CA TRP A 35 -2.06 -16.12 1.17
C TRP A 35 -0.71 -15.78 0.54
N HIS A 36 -0.58 -16.14 -0.74
CA HIS A 36 0.58 -15.85 -1.58
C HIS A 36 0.11 -15.41 -2.97
N GLN A 37 0.87 -14.53 -3.60
CA GLN A 37 0.62 -14.01 -4.95
C GLN A 37 1.95 -13.68 -5.63
N GLU A 38 2.08 -13.93 -6.93
CA GLU A 38 3.18 -13.38 -7.72
C GLU A 38 2.81 -11.99 -8.25
N ILE A 39 3.71 -11.03 -8.09
CA ILE A 39 3.58 -9.66 -8.57
C ILE A 39 4.85 -9.28 -9.36
N ASP A 40 4.78 -8.27 -10.21
CA ASP A 40 5.98 -7.76 -10.87
C ASP A 40 6.93 -7.04 -9.89
N LEU A 41 8.18 -6.86 -10.31
CA LEU A 41 9.22 -6.20 -9.50
C LEU A 41 8.87 -4.75 -9.17
N GLU A 42 8.27 -4.02 -10.10
CA GLU A 42 7.98 -2.60 -9.94
C GLU A 42 6.97 -2.39 -8.80
N LEU A 43 5.86 -3.14 -8.82
CA LEU A 43 4.90 -3.15 -7.73
C LEU A 43 5.57 -3.57 -6.41
N ALA A 44 6.40 -4.61 -6.41
CA ALA A 44 7.08 -5.05 -5.19
C ALA A 44 7.96 -3.94 -4.57
N VAL A 45 8.72 -3.22 -5.40
CA VAL A 45 9.53 -2.08 -4.98
C VAL A 45 8.65 -0.98 -4.41
N THR A 46 7.57 -0.60 -5.10
CA THR A 46 6.66 0.44 -4.63
C THR A 46 6.03 0.08 -3.29
N LEU A 47 5.58 -1.16 -3.11
CA LEU A 47 4.99 -1.59 -1.84
C LEU A 47 5.96 -1.56 -0.67
N VAL A 48 7.25 -1.85 -0.88
CA VAL A 48 8.26 -1.77 0.19
C VAL A 48 8.65 -0.32 0.46
N ARG A 49 8.93 0.45 -0.59
CA ARG A 49 9.29 1.87 -0.50
C ARG A 49 8.25 2.67 0.27
N GLU A 50 6.98 2.46 -0.04
CA GLU A 50 5.86 3.19 0.58
C GLU A 50 5.36 2.49 1.85
N HIS A 51 6.20 1.69 2.52
CA HIS A 51 5.92 1.10 3.84
C HIS A 51 4.68 0.20 3.93
N ALA A 52 4.29 -0.41 2.82
CA ALA A 52 3.12 -1.25 2.72
C ALA A 52 3.46 -2.76 2.81
N ALA A 53 4.72 -3.10 2.56
CA ALA A 53 5.32 -4.41 2.67
C ALA A 53 6.76 -4.33 3.19
N VAL A 54 7.34 -5.46 3.57
CA VAL A 54 8.76 -5.59 3.90
C VAL A 54 9.41 -6.72 3.12
N VAL A 55 10.69 -6.60 2.84
CA VAL A 55 11.51 -7.66 2.28
C VAL A 55 11.67 -8.78 3.31
N VAL A 56 11.39 -10.01 2.87
CA VAL A 56 11.60 -11.24 3.65
C VAL A 56 12.90 -11.91 3.21
N ASN A 57 13.11 -11.95 1.90
CA ASN A 57 14.30 -12.45 1.24
C ASN A 57 14.35 -11.85 -0.17
N ARG A 58 15.42 -12.12 -0.92
CA ARG A 58 15.65 -11.56 -2.26
C ARG A 58 14.51 -11.79 -3.26
N ARG A 59 13.63 -12.78 -3.07
CA ARG A 59 12.51 -13.08 -3.97
C ARG A 59 11.13 -12.94 -3.32
N THR A 60 11.07 -12.44 -2.08
CA THR A 60 9.82 -12.44 -1.34
C THR A 60 9.65 -11.18 -0.52
N ILE A 61 8.51 -10.53 -0.69
CA ILE A 61 8.04 -9.49 0.22
C ILE A 61 6.86 -10.02 1.05
N ARG A 62 6.63 -9.41 2.21
CA ARG A 62 5.48 -9.68 3.06
C ARG A 62 4.67 -8.40 3.24
N ARG A 63 3.39 -8.46 2.90
CA ARG A 63 2.43 -7.39 3.19
C ARG A 63 2.32 -7.19 4.71
N LEU A 64 2.40 -5.94 5.15
CA LEU A 64 2.38 -5.62 6.58
C LEU A 64 0.98 -5.67 7.18
N TYR A 65 -0.02 -5.28 6.39
CA TYR A 65 -1.39 -5.05 6.88
C TYR A 65 -2.40 -5.93 6.15
N SER A 66 -3.37 -6.45 6.90
CA SER A 66 -4.65 -6.91 6.33
C SER A 66 -5.45 -5.69 5.82
N ASN A 67 -6.58 -5.92 5.13
CA ASN A 67 -7.40 -4.80 4.66
C ASN A 67 -7.98 -4.01 5.84
N LYS A 68 -8.45 -4.73 6.86
CA LYS A 68 -8.98 -4.13 8.09
C LYS A 68 -7.91 -3.34 8.84
N ASP A 69 -6.73 -3.91 9.01
CA ASP A 69 -5.64 -3.24 9.73
C ASP A 69 -5.11 -2.02 8.97
N PHE A 70 -5.04 -2.12 7.63
CA PHE A 70 -4.63 -1.01 6.78
C PHE A 70 -5.61 0.16 6.89
N ARG A 71 -6.92 -0.10 6.80
CA ARG A 71 -7.93 0.94 7.01
C ARG A 71 -7.80 1.59 8.39
N LYS A 72 -7.63 0.78 9.44
CA LYS A 72 -7.45 1.30 10.80
C LYS A 72 -6.18 2.16 10.91
N LEU A 73 -5.08 1.75 10.29
CA LEU A 73 -3.83 2.51 10.25
C LEU A 73 -4.06 3.91 9.69
N ILE A 74 -4.63 4.02 8.49
CA ILE A 74 -4.85 5.32 7.82
C ILE A 74 -5.79 6.21 8.64
N LEU A 75 -6.94 5.68 9.07
CA LEU A 75 -7.91 6.47 9.84
C LEU A 75 -7.33 6.98 11.17
N THR A 76 -6.55 6.14 11.85
CA THR A 76 -5.93 6.54 13.13
C THR A 76 -4.78 7.53 12.91
N ARG A 77 -3.94 7.31 11.90
CA ARG A 77 -2.85 8.21 11.51
C ARG A 77 -3.37 9.62 11.23
N ASP A 78 -4.48 9.70 10.50
CA ASP A 78 -5.08 10.96 10.06
C ASP A 78 -6.09 11.52 11.08
N ASN A 79 -6.12 10.96 12.29
CA ASN A 79 -7.04 11.36 13.37
C ASN A 79 -8.50 11.49 12.91
N TYR A 80 -8.96 10.55 12.08
CA TYR A 80 -10.30 10.53 11.47
C TYR A 80 -10.68 11.86 10.81
N THR A 81 -9.71 12.57 10.25
CA THR A 81 -9.89 13.87 9.62
C THR A 81 -9.81 13.70 8.11
N CYS A 82 -10.86 14.09 7.39
CA CYS A 82 -10.92 14.04 5.94
C CYS A 82 -9.83 14.95 5.37
N HIS A 83 -8.93 14.36 4.56
CA HIS A 83 -7.86 15.08 3.90
C HIS A 83 -8.36 16.22 3.00
N PHE A 84 -9.56 16.07 2.44
CA PHE A 84 -10.12 17.00 1.47
C PHE A 84 -10.84 18.20 2.09
N CYS A 85 -11.69 17.96 3.10
CA CYS A 85 -12.54 19.02 3.67
C CYS A 85 -12.23 19.35 5.13
N GLY A 86 -11.34 18.62 5.78
CA GLY A 86 -11.00 18.81 7.20
C GLY A 86 -12.07 18.37 8.19
N LEU A 87 -13.24 17.91 7.73
CA LEU A 87 -14.30 17.36 8.59
C LEU A 87 -14.02 15.90 8.98
N TYR A 88 -14.85 15.32 9.85
CA TYR A 88 -14.74 13.92 10.21
C TYR A 88 -14.81 13.00 8.98
N GLY A 89 -13.87 12.06 8.90
CA GLY A 89 -13.78 11.03 7.87
C GLY A 89 -13.69 9.64 8.48
N ASP A 90 -14.43 8.71 7.89
CA ASP A 90 -14.44 7.30 8.28
C ASP A 90 -14.12 6.38 7.12
N THR A 91 -13.76 6.90 5.94
CA THR A 91 -13.31 6.11 4.79
C THR A 91 -11.86 6.37 4.43
N ILE A 92 -11.33 5.58 3.51
CA ILE A 92 -10.01 5.81 2.92
C ILE A 92 -10.19 6.05 1.42
N ASP A 93 -9.37 6.93 0.87
CA ASP A 93 -9.30 7.21 -0.57
C ASP A 93 -7.84 7.23 -1.03
N HIS A 94 -7.62 7.03 -2.33
CA HIS A 94 -6.32 7.08 -2.97
C HIS A 94 -6.04 8.48 -3.55
N LEU A 95 -4.87 9.04 -3.23
CA LEU A 95 -4.41 10.31 -3.80
C LEU A 95 -4.24 10.18 -5.31
N LEU A 96 -3.42 9.22 -5.76
CA LEU A 96 -3.41 8.74 -7.14
C LEU A 96 -4.44 7.61 -7.28
N PRO A 97 -5.49 7.75 -8.11
CA PRO A 97 -6.50 6.72 -8.29
C PRO A 97 -5.92 5.38 -8.76
N ARG A 98 -6.53 4.26 -8.36
CA ARG A 98 -6.12 2.92 -8.80
C ARG A 98 -6.13 2.75 -10.32
N ALA A 99 -7.10 3.38 -11.00
CA ALA A 99 -7.20 3.35 -12.46
C ALA A 99 -6.01 4.04 -13.17
N LYS A 100 -5.29 4.92 -12.44
CA LYS A 100 -4.10 5.64 -12.91
C LYS A 100 -2.80 5.07 -12.34
N GLY A 101 -2.83 3.86 -11.78
CA GLY A 101 -1.66 3.16 -11.25
C GLY A 101 -1.41 3.37 -9.75
N GLY A 102 -2.26 4.10 -9.03
CA GLY A 102 -2.10 4.26 -7.59
C GLY A 102 -2.31 2.96 -6.82
N HIS A 103 -1.42 2.69 -5.87
CA HIS A 103 -1.47 1.49 -5.05
C HIS A 103 -2.03 1.78 -3.67
N THR A 104 -2.57 0.75 -3.01
CA THR A 104 -2.98 0.86 -1.61
C THR A 104 -1.72 0.84 -0.75
N THR A 105 -1.24 2.00 -0.33
CA THR A 105 -0.04 2.15 0.49
C THR A 105 -0.26 3.28 1.50
N PRO A 106 0.45 3.28 2.64
CA PRO A 106 0.46 4.43 3.55
C PRO A 106 0.63 5.77 2.83
N ASP A 107 1.53 5.86 1.85
CA ASP A 107 1.86 7.13 1.21
C ASP A 107 0.77 7.59 0.22
N ASN A 108 0.06 6.66 -0.41
CA ASN A 108 -0.98 6.98 -1.40
C ASN A 108 -2.41 6.96 -0.85
N CYS A 109 -2.63 6.51 0.39
CA CYS A 109 -3.97 6.47 0.99
C CYS A 109 -4.13 7.49 2.11
N VAL A 110 -5.28 8.16 2.14
CA VAL A 110 -5.66 9.15 3.14
C VAL A 110 -7.05 8.89 3.69
N CYS A 111 -7.33 9.41 4.89
CA CYS A 111 -8.67 9.47 5.45
C CYS A 111 -9.55 10.42 4.63
N ALA A 112 -10.78 10.00 4.36
CA ALA A 112 -11.79 10.76 3.62
C ALA A 112 -13.18 10.58 4.23
N CYS A 113 -14.02 11.60 4.14
CA CYS A 113 -15.45 11.45 4.43
C CYS A 113 -16.17 10.82 3.23
N ASN A 114 -17.32 10.18 3.45
CA ASN A 114 -18.10 9.54 2.39
C ASN A 114 -18.42 10.49 1.23
N LEU A 115 -18.76 11.75 1.52
CA LEU A 115 -19.11 12.75 0.50
C LEU A 115 -17.92 13.09 -0.41
N CYS A 116 -16.77 13.44 0.16
CA CYS A 116 -15.57 13.76 -0.63
C CYS A 116 -15.09 12.56 -1.42
N ASN A 117 -15.06 11.36 -0.81
CA ASN A 117 -14.64 10.13 -1.49
C ASN A 117 -15.53 9.82 -2.72
N GLN A 118 -16.86 9.94 -2.58
CA GLN A 118 -17.78 9.76 -3.71
C GLN A 118 -17.67 10.86 -4.77
N THR A 119 -17.44 12.11 -4.35
CA THR A 119 -17.36 13.25 -5.28
C THR A 119 -16.06 13.22 -6.09
N LYS A 120 -14.95 12.82 -5.48
CA LYS A 120 -13.67 12.66 -6.17
C LYS A 120 -13.73 11.49 -7.16
N ALA A 121 -14.28 10.34 -6.76
CA ALA A 121 -14.30 9.13 -7.58
C ALA A 121 -12.92 8.85 -8.21
N ASP A 122 -12.83 8.85 -9.53
CA ASP A 122 -11.62 8.50 -10.28
C ASP A 122 -10.76 9.74 -10.64
N MET A 123 -11.16 10.92 -10.15
CA MET A 123 -10.49 12.19 -10.41
C MET A 123 -9.12 12.23 -9.71
N ASP A 124 -8.18 12.95 -10.33
CA ASP A 124 -6.89 13.22 -9.72
C ASP A 124 -7.05 14.15 -8.49
N VAL A 125 -6.25 13.93 -7.44
CA VAL A 125 -6.31 14.74 -6.21
C VAL A 125 -6.08 16.23 -6.50
N GLU A 126 -5.15 16.56 -7.39
CA GLU A 126 -4.84 17.95 -7.69
C GLU A 126 -5.99 18.63 -8.43
N GLU A 127 -6.66 17.90 -9.31
CA GLU A 127 -7.83 18.40 -10.02
C GLU A 127 -8.99 18.65 -9.06
N PHE A 128 -9.20 17.74 -8.09
CA PHE A 128 -10.25 17.87 -7.10
C PHE A 128 -10.02 19.06 -6.15
N MET A 129 -8.78 19.25 -5.68
CA MET A 129 -8.43 20.30 -4.72
C MET A 129 -8.40 21.72 -5.33
N ARG A 130 -8.43 21.85 -6.66
CA ARG A 130 -8.47 23.15 -7.36
C ARG A 130 -9.89 23.74 -7.46
N ARG A 131 -10.91 23.04 -6.97
CA ARG A 131 -12.33 23.48 -6.97
C ARG A 131 -12.73 24.01 -5.60
#